data_AF-A0A4P5YCX5-F1
#
_entry.id   AF-A0A4P5YCX5-F1
#
_cell.length_a   1.000
_cell.length_b   1.000
_cell.length_c   1.000
_cell.angle_alpha   90.00
_cell.angle_beta   90.00
_cell.angle_gamma   90.00
#
_symmetry.space_group_name_H-M   'P 1'
#
loop_
_entity.id
_entity.type
_entity.pdbx_description
1 polymer ?
#
loop_
_entity_poly.entity_id
_entity_poly.type
_entity_poly.pdbx_seq_one_letter_code
_entity_poly.pdbx_strand_id
1 'polypeptide(L)'
;MAGISMGFDNFTSGKAKLRMITGNRFKIADLNILTKLFSEKYTKRFDGKLIRDNKIQKLQDFINNGQIELKIAITNSEEISNLFSERIGIFKDENGEAVAFTGTSSSLSTQTRDFESVDVFTSWNDKSRVQRKIKDFEDLWENKTKYVEVYDFMHAEENNLLKYSSEWAFSV
;
A
#
# COMPACT_ATOMS: atom_id res chain seq x y z
N MET A 1 1.93 7.09 20.42
CA MET A 1 1.75 5.63 20.60
C MET A 1 0.28 5.19 20.53
N ALA A 2 -0.71 6.01 20.90
CA ALA A 2 -2.13 5.61 20.86
C ALA A 2 -2.71 5.33 19.46
N GLY A 3 -2.36 6.11 18.43
CA GLY A 3 -2.96 5.96 17.09
C GLY A 3 -2.60 4.66 16.37
N ILE A 4 -1.37 4.15 16.52
CA ILE A 4 -0.95 2.88 15.90
C ILE A 4 -1.58 1.68 16.62
N SER A 5 -1.78 1.78 17.94
CA SER A 5 -2.44 0.73 18.73
C SER A 5 -3.92 0.58 18.33
N MET A 6 -4.66 1.69 18.25
CA MET A 6 -6.08 1.68 17.86
C MET A 6 -6.29 1.15 16.44
N GLY A 7 -5.40 1.49 15.50
CA GLY A 7 -5.45 0.93 14.15
C GLY A 7 -5.36 -0.60 14.19
N PHE A 8 -4.44 -1.15 14.97
CA PHE A 8 -4.26 -2.59 15.10
C PHE A 8 -5.44 -3.29 15.80
N ASP A 9 -6.02 -2.66 16.83
CA ASP A 9 -7.20 -3.19 17.54
C ASP A 9 -8.43 -3.30 16.59
N ASN A 10 -8.62 -2.31 15.71
CA ASN A 10 -9.66 -2.35 14.69
C ASN A 10 -9.44 -3.46 13.65
N PHE A 11 -8.17 -3.78 13.31
CA PHE A 11 -7.88 -4.97 12.49
C PHE A 11 -8.22 -6.26 13.24
N THR A 12 -7.83 -6.38 14.52
CA THR A 12 -8.12 -7.60 15.30
C THR A 12 -9.62 -7.84 15.53
N SER A 13 -10.43 -6.78 15.54
CA SER A 13 -11.89 -6.88 15.67
C SER A 13 -12.63 -7.06 14.33
N GLY A 14 -11.90 -7.12 13.21
CA GLY A 14 -12.49 -7.27 11.87
C GLY A 14 -13.12 -6.00 11.29
N LYS A 15 -12.99 -4.85 11.97
CA LYS A 15 -13.64 -3.59 11.59
C LYS A 15 -12.80 -2.71 10.67
N ALA A 16 -11.49 -2.96 10.60
CA ALA A 16 -10.60 -2.22 9.71
C ALA A 16 -10.36 -2.96 8.39
N LYS A 17 -10.22 -2.15 7.33
CA LYS A 17 -9.78 -2.56 6.01
C LYS A 17 -8.73 -1.60 5.48
N LEU A 18 -7.70 -2.12 4.84
CA LEU A 18 -6.63 -1.39 4.18
C LEU A 18 -6.50 -1.89 2.74
N ARG A 19 -6.58 -0.97 1.80
CA ARG A 19 -6.37 -1.20 0.37
C ARG A 19 -5.15 -0.40 -0.06
N MET A 20 -4.22 -1.06 -0.74
CA MET A 20 -2.97 -0.44 -1.19
C MET A 20 -2.74 -0.72 -2.66
N ILE A 21 -2.30 0.31 -3.38
CA ILE A 21 -1.80 0.19 -4.76
C ILE A 21 -0.37 0.72 -4.75
N THR A 22 0.56 -0.01 -5.37
CA THR A 22 1.95 0.42 -5.51
C THR A 22 2.48 0.10 -6.91
N GLY A 23 3.61 0.70 -7.30
CA GLY A 23 4.27 0.40 -8.56
C GLY A 23 4.87 -1.00 -8.59
N ASN A 24 5.27 -1.47 -9.78
CA ASN A 24 5.83 -2.81 -9.95
C ASN A 24 7.33 -2.96 -9.63
N ARG A 25 7.97 -1.96 -9.01
CA ARG A 25 9.40 -2.02 -8.66
C ARG A 25 9.59 -2.26 -7.17
N PHE A 26 10.32 -3.31 -6.81
CA PHE A 26 10.57 -3.70 -5.42
C PHE A 26 12.04 -3.99 -5.15
N LYS A 27 12.49 -3.75 -3.92
CA LYS A 27 13.73 -4.36 -3.42
C LYS A 27 13.50 -5.86 -3.24
N ILE A 28 14.52 -6.67 -3.52
CA ILE A 28 14.45 -8.14 -3.41
C ILE A 28 13.99 -8.57 -2.01
N ALA A 29 14.51 -7.93 -0.96
CA ALA A 29 14.14 -8.24 0.42
C ALA A 29 12.65 -7.98 0.72
N ASP A 30 12.12 -6.86 0.22
CA ASP A 30 10.71 -6.48 0.43
C ASP A 30 9.78 -7.42 -0.35
N LEU A 31 10.14 -7.73 -1.60
CA LEU A 31 9.38 -8.67 -2.42
C LEU A 31 9.27 -10.05 -1.76
N ASN A 32 10.39 -10.59 -1.26
CA ASN A 32 10.39 -11.87 -0.56
C ASN A 32 9.45 -11.90 0.66
N ILE A 33 9.37 -10.80 1.40
CA ILE A 33 8.46 -10.67 2.55
C ILE A 33 7.01 -10.62 2.08
N LEU A 34 6.71 -9.82 1.06
CA LEU A 34 5.36 -9.69 0.50
C LEU A 34 4.88 -11.02 -0.09
N THR A 35 5.69 -11.70 -0.91
CA THR A 35 5.35 -13.02 -1.46
C THR A 35 5.09 -14.03 -0.34
N LYS A 36 5.82 -13.97 0.77
CA LYS A 36 5.55 -14.82 1.94
C LYS A 36 4.25 -14.46 2.67
N LEU A 37 3.93 -13.17 2.78
CA LEU A 37 2.71 -12.68 3.42
C LEU A 37 1.45 -13.03 2.63
N PHE A 38 1.49 -12.91 1.31
CA PHE A 38 0.33 -13.09 0.43
C PHE A 38 0.18 -14.52 -0.12
N SER A 39 1.15 -15.41 0.07
CA SER A 39 1.02 -16.80 -0.36
C SER A 39 0.26 -17.67 0.65
N GLU A 40 -0.86 -18.24 0.21
CA GLU A 40 -1.68 -19.18 1.00
C GLU A 40 -0.90 -20.44 1.44
N LYS A 41 0.17 -20.80 0.70
CA LYS A 41 0.99 -22.00 0.94
C LYS A 41 1.96 -21.88 2.11
N TYR A 42 2.14 -20.68 2.68
CA TYR A 42 3.09 -20.44 3.77
C TYR A 42 2.40 -20.51 5.15
N THR A 43 2.05 -21.72 5.59
CA THR A 43 1.53 -22.02 6.94
C THR A 43 2.60 -22.56 7.90
N LYS A 44 3.86 -22.70 7.46
CA LYS A 44 4.95 -23.15 8.34
C LYS A 44 5.33 -22.01 9.29
N ARG A 45 5.34 -22.33 10.60
CA ARG A 45 5.87 -21.48 11.67
C ARG A 45 7.18 -20.83 11.19
N PHE A 46 7.22 -19.51 11.22
CA PHE A 46 8.43 -18.75 10.93
C PHE A 46 9.53 -19.25 11.88
N ASP A 47 10.65 -19.71 11.33
CA ASP A 47 11.78 -20.19 12.10
C ASP A 47 12.71 -18.99 12.38
N GLY A 48 12.53 -18.34 13.53
CA GLY A 48 13.53 -17.39 14.06
C GLY A 48 12.96 -16.16 14.77
N LYS A 49 12.68 -16.33 16.07
CA LYS A 49 12.17 -15.37 17.10
C LYS A 49 10.64 -15.30 17.20
N LEU A 50 10.10 -16.03 18.19
CA LEU A 50 8.70 -16.14 18.62
C LEU A 50 7.83 -14.87 18.48
N ILE A 51 8.38 -13.68 18.76
CA ILE A 51 7.65 -12.40 18.69
C ILE A 51 7.49 -11.91 17.23
N ARG A 52 8.51 -12.08 16.39
CA ARG A 52 8.48 -11.70 14.98
C ARG A 52 7.49 -12.59 14.22
N ASP A 53 7.47 -13.87 14.56
CA ASP A 53 6.63 -14.89 13.97
C ASP A 53 5.14 -14.60 14.23
N ASN A 54 4.77 -14.22 15.46
CA ASN A 54 3.40 -13.85 15.81
C ASN A 54 2.88 -12.59 15.08
N LYS A 55 3.74 -11.59 14.85
CA LYS A 55 3.33 -10.38 14.11
C LYS A 55 3.07 -10.69 12.65
N ILE A 56 3.91 -11.51 12.03
CA ILE A 56 3.75 -11.87 10.63
C ILE A 56 2.52 -12.76 10.45
N GLN A 57 2.28 -13.71 11.37
CA GLN A 57 1.06 -14.52 11.34
C GLN A 57 -0.21 -13.66 11.39
N LYS A 58 -0.28 -12.67 12.29
CA LYS A 58 -1.43 -11.75 12.36
C LYS A 58 -1.63 -10.97 11.06
N LEU A 59 -0.56 -10.52 10.41
CA LEU A 59 -0.65 -9.85 9.12
C LEU A 59 -1.19 -10.78 8.03
N GLN A 60 -0.74 -12.04 8.01
CA GLN A 60 -1.29 -13.05 7.10
C GLN A 60 -2.78 -13.30 7.38
N ASP A 61 -3.19 -13.37 8.65
CA ASP A 61 -4.59 -13.54 9.01
C ASP A 61 -5.44 -12.36 8.50
N PHE A 62 -4.97 -11.12 8.62
CA PHE A 62 -5.67 -9.95 8.07
C PHE A 62 -5.73 -9.96 6.53
N ILE A 63 -4.70 -10.44 5.85
CA ILE A 63 -4.70 -10.61 4.39
C ILE A 63 -5.71 -11.68 4.00
N ASN A 64 -5.66 -12.85 4.63
CA ASN A 64 -6.55 -13.99 4.35
C ASN A 64 -8.03 -13.65 4.64
N ASN A 65 -8.29 -12.78 5.61
CA ASN A 65 -9.63 -12.28 5.91
C ASN A 65 -10.10 -11.14 4.99
N GLY A 66 -9.31 -10.75 3.98
CA GLY A 66 -9.63 -9.66 3.04
C GLY A 66 -9.59 -8.26 3.67
N GLN A 67 -8.95 -8.12 4.84
CA GLN A 67 -8.79 -6.84 5.53
C GLN A 67 -7.58 -6.06 4.98
N ILE A 68 -6.58 -6.74 4.44
CA ILE A 68 -5.44 -6.11 3.76
C ILE A 68 -5.38 -6.61 2.32
N GLU A 69 -5.52 -5.70 1.37
CA GLU A 69 -5.44 -5.99 -0.06
C GLU A 69 -4.35 -5.13 -0.70
N LEU A 70 -3.54 -5.75 -1.57
CA LEU A 70 -2.46 -5.10 -2.30
C LEU A 70 -2.61 -5.36 -3.80
N LYS A 71 -2.57 -4.28 -4.57
CA LYS A 71 -2.52 -4.30 -6.03
C LYS A 71 -1.29 -3.59 -6.59
N ILE A 72 -0.94 -3.95 -7.80
CA ILE A 72 0.24 -3.48 -8.53
C ILE A 72 -0.20 -2.68 -9.74
N ALA A 73 0.21 -1.42 -9.77
CA ALA A 73 0.02 -0.51 -10.90
C ALA A 73 1.21 -0.59 -11.86
N ILE A 74 0.91 -0.75 -13.14
CA ILE A 74 1.87 -0.80 -14.25
C ILE A 74 1.43 0.22 -15.30
N THR A 75 2.30 1.18 -15.59
CA THR A 75 2.09 2.15 -16.66
C THR A 75 2.28 1.46 -18.01
N ASN A 76 1.33 1.60 -18.94
CA ASN A 76 1.31 0.91 -20.24
C ASN A 76 1.41 1.86 -21.45
N SER A 77 1.94 3.07 -21.25
CA SER A 77 2.08 4.09 -22.30
C SER A 77 3.52 4.61 -22.39
N GLU A 78 4.01 4.83 -23.61
CA GLU A 78 5.26 5.57 -23.85
C GLU A 78 5.15 7.05 -23.44
N GLU A 79 3.94 7.58 -23.34
CA GLU A 79 3.67 8.97 -22.95
C GLU A 79 3.80 9.21 -21.44
N ILE A 80 3.80 8.14 -20.63
CA ILE A 80 3.91 8.24 -19.18
C ILE A 80 5.23 7.58 -18.76
N SER A 81 5.97 8.28 -17.88
CA SER A 81 7.17 7.69 -17.28
C SER A 81 6.83 6.33 -16.69
N ASN A 82 7.71 5.34 -16.87
CA ASN A 82 7.54 3.98 -16.36
C ASN A 82 7.44 3.87 -14.81
N LEU A 83 7.27 4.95 -14.08
CA LEU A 83 7.23 5.03 -12.63
C LEU A 83 5.87 5.58 -12.17
N PHE A 84 5.12 4.73 -11.48
CA PHE A 84 3.95 5.15 -10.70
C PHE A 84 4.43 5.94 -9.47
N SER A 85 4.15 7.24 -9.44
CA SER A 85 4.66 8.18 -8.43
C SER A 85 3.57 8.88 -7.62
N GLU A 86 2.31 8.52 -7.86
CA GLU A 86 1.18 9.08 -7.14
C GLU A 86 1.21 8.65 -5.67
N ARG A 87 0.94 9.61 -4.78
CA ARG A 87 0.90 9.41 -3.33
C ARG A 87 -0.34 10.05 -2.78
N ILE A 88 -1.36 9.22 -2.61
CA ILE A 88 -2.63 9.57 -2.00
C ILE A 88 -2.86 8.62 -0.84
N GLY A 89 -3.31 9.15 0.30
CA GLY A 89 -3.87 8.33 1.35
C GLY A 89 -5.22 8.87 1.78
N ILE A 90 -6.13 7.95 2.10
CA ILE A 90 -7.50 8.24 2.48
C ILE A 90 -7.81 7.42 3.73
N PHE A 91 -8.20 8.09 4.80
CA PHE A 91 -8.79 7.48 5.97
C PHE A 91 -10.28 7.77 5.96
N LYS A 92 -11.09 6.75 6.19
CA LYS A 92 -12.55 6.85 6.26
C LYS A 92 -13.04 6.13 7.51
N ASP A 93 -13.94 6.76 8.24
CA ASP A 93 -14.57 6.16 9.41
C ASP A 93 -15.89 5.43 9.06
N GLU A 94 -16.52 4.83 10.07
CA GLU A 94 -17.79 4.11 9.92
C GLU A 94 -18.97 5.04 9.58
N ASN A 95 -18.89 6.33 9.91
CA ASN A 95 -19.91 7.35 9.61
C ASN A 95 -19.77 7.94 8.20
N GLY A 96 -18.69 7.60 7.50
CA GLY A 96 -18.38 8.10 6.17
C GLY A 96 -17.65 9.43 6.13
N GLU A 97 -17.22 9.95 7.29
CA GLU A 97 -16.27 11.05 7.36
C GLU A 97 -14.91 10.56 6.88
N ALA A 98 -14.22 11.42 6.13
CA ALA A 98 -12.95 11.08 5.53
C ALA A 98 -11.92 12.20 5.63
N VAL A 99 -10.66 11.79 5.75
CA VAL A 99 -9.48 12.62 5.64
C VAL A 99 -8.66 12.10 4.47
N ALA A 100 -8.38 12.95 3.49
CA ALA A 100 -7.53 12.62 2.35
C ALA A 100 -6.27 13.47 2.39
N PHE A 101 -5.13 12.89 2.04
CA PHE A 101 -3.88 13.63 1.94
C PHE A 101 -3.12 13.26 0.67
N THR A 102 -2.35 14.21 0.18
CA THR A 102 -1.42 14.03 -0.95
C THR A 102 -0.11 14.70 -0.63
N GLY A 103 1.00 14.15 -1.10
CA GLY A 103 2.31 14.77 -0.85
C GLY A 103 3.44 14.15 -1.61
N THR A 104 4.63 14.70 -1.41
CA THR A 104 5.87 14.18 -2.01
C THR A 104 6.54 13.11 -1.16
N SER A 105 5.97 12.81 0.01
CA SER A 105 6.60 11.97 1.02
C SER A 105 6.78 10.52 0.57
N SER A 106 8.03 10.09 0.40
CA SER A 106 8.34 8.79 -0.19
C SER A 106 8.79 7.74 0.82
N SER A 107 9.26 8.18 2.00
CA SER A 107 9.86 7.32 3.02
C SER A 107 9.71 7.91 4.41
N LEU A 108 9.49 7.06 5.42
CA LEU A 108 9.55 7.42 6.84
C LEU A 108 10.98 7.26 7.37
N SER A 109 12.01 7.62 6.59
CA SER A 109 13.40 7.50 7.04
C SER A 109 13.66 8.43 8.23
N THR A 110 14.16 7.85 9.32
CA THR A 110 14.44 8.60 10.56
C THR A 110 15.83 9.23 10.59
N GLN A 111 16.71 8.89 9.63
CA GLN A 111 18.10 9.37 9.57
C GLN A 111 18.27 10.60 8.68
N THR A 112 17.62 10.60 7.52
CA THR A 112 17.60 11.73 6.58
C THR A 112 16.14 12.11 6.35
N ARG A 113 15.84 13.40 6.51
CA ARG A 113 14.53 13.96 6.18
C ARG A 113 14.65 14.71 4.88
N ASP A 114 13.91 14.26 3.88
CA ASP A 114 13.76 15.02 2.64
C ASP A 114 12.93 16.28 2.92
N PHE A 115 13.11 17.32 2.09
CA PHE A 115 12.22 18.47 2.11
C PHE A 115 10.91 18.09 1.42
N GLU A 116 9.86 17.86 2.21
CA GLU A 116 8.59 17.30 1.74
C GLU A 116 7.40 18.22 2.05
N SER A 117 6.40 18.18 1.19
CA SER A 117 5.11 18.82 1.42
C SER A 117 4.00 17.77 1.48
N VAL A 118 3.03 18.00 2.36
CA VAL A 118 1.81 17.21 2.49
C VAL A 118 0.63 18.15 2.62
N ASP A 119 -0.33 18.01 1.70
CA ASP A 119 -1.63 18.66 1.76
C ASP A 119 -2.65 17.71 2.38
N VAL A 120 -3.47 18.22 3.29
CA VAL A 120 -4.49 17.45 4.01
C VAL A 120 -5.86 18.11 3.82
N PHE A 121 -6.86 17.29 3.48
CA PHE A 121 -8.24 17.69 3.24
C PHE A 121 -9.18 16.85 4.11
N THR A 122 -10.22 17.47 4.66
CA THR A 122 -11.21 16.79 5.50
C THR A 122 -12.60 16.91 4.91
N SER A 123 -13.42 15.88 5.03
CA SER A 123 -14.74 15.81 4.41
C SER A 123 -15.72 16.88 4.94
N TRP A 124 -15.54 17.32 6.18
CA TRP A 124 -16.35 18.36 6.82
C TRP A 124 -15.94 19.80 6.46
N ASN A 125 -14.75 19.99 5.87
CA ASN A 125 -14.27 21.32 5.47
C ASN A 125 -14.11 21.46 3.94
N ASP A 126 -13.73 20.38 3.24
CA ASP A 126 -13.52 20.35 1.80
C ASP A 126 -13.98 19.01 1.20
N LYS A 127 -15.28 18.77 1.29
CA LYS A 127 -15.93 17.56 0.76
C LYS A 127 -15.60 17.31 -0.71
N SER A 128 -15.52 18.36 -1.52
CA SER A 128 -15.32 18.25 -2.97
C SER A 128 -13.94 17.69 -3.32
N ARG A 129 -12.87 18.15 -2.65
CA ARG A 129 -11.52 17.63 -2.88
C ARG A 129 -11.38 16.21 -2.32
N VAL A 130 -11.94 15.93 -1.15
CA VAL A 130 -11.93 14.57 -0.58
C VAL A 130 -12.65 13.58 -1.50
N GLN A 131 -13.84 13.93 -2.01
CA GLN A 131 -14.57 13.07 -2.94
C GLN A 131 -13.81 12.82 -4.24
N ARG A 132 -13.11 13.82 -4.78
CA ARG A 132 -12.25 13.65 -5.95
C ARG A 132 -11.13 12.64 -5.67
N LYS A 133 -10.42 12.78 -4.55
CA LYS A 133 -9.35 11.85 -4.17
C LYS A 133 -9.85 10.43 -3.95
N ILE A 134 -11.02 10.27 -3.33
CA ILE A 134 -11.68 8.96 -3.22
C ILE A 134 -11.95 8.40 -4.61
N LYS A 135 -12.57 9.18 -5.51
CA LYS A 135 -12.87 8.74 -6.87
C LYS A 135 -11.61 8.34 -7.64
N ASP A 136 -10.55 9.14 -7.58
CA ASP A 136 -9.27 8.86 -8.24
C ASP A 136 -8.69 7.52 -7.75
N PHE A 137 -8.74 7.27 -6.43
CA PHE A 137 -8.31 6.00 -5.85
C PHE A 137 -9.19 4.82 -6.28
N GLU A 138 -10.52 4.95 -6.24
CA GLU A 138 -11.43 3.87 -6.66
C GLU A 138 -11.31 3.56 -8.15
N ASP A 139 -11.22 4.58 -9.01
CA ASP A 139 -11.01 4.39 -10.44
C ASP A 139 -9.70 3.64 -10.71
N LEU A 140 -8.62 3.95 -9.98
CA LEU A 140 -7.37 3.20 -10.07
C LEU A 140 -7.54 1.77 -9.55
N TRP A 141 -8.17 1.60 -8.39
CA TRP A 141 -8.42 0.29 -7.76
C TRP A 141 -9.23 -0.66 -8.65
N GLU A 142 -10.20 -0.11 -9.38
CA GLU A 142 -11.09 -0.81 -10.30
C GLU A 142 -10.53 -0.90 -11.73
N ASN A 143 -9.27 -0.52 -11.94
CA ASN A 143 -8.58 -0.58 -13.23
C ASN A 143 -9.27 0.27 -14.34
N LYS A 144 -9.76 1.47 -13.99
CA LYS A 144 -10.43 2.43 -14.89
C LYS A 144 -9.55 3.64 -15.24
N THR A 145 -8.42 3.81 -14.57
CA THR A 145 -7.49 4.91 -14.81
C THR A 145 -6.77 4.72 -16.15
N LYS A 146 -6.78 5.77 -16.99
CA LYS A 146 -6.10 5.71 -18.29
C LYS A 146 -4.60 5.50 -18.11
N TYR A 147 -4.01 4.75 -19.03
CA TYR A 147 -2.57 4.52 -19.15
C TYR A 147 -1.91 3.75 -17.99
N VAL A 148 -2.72 3.20 -17.08
CA VAL A 148 -2.28 2.40 -15.94
C VAL A 148 -3.14 1.16 -15.85
N GLU A 149 -2.50 0.01 -15.77
CA GLU A 149 -3.15 -1.26 -15.50
C GLU A 149 -2.87 -1.68 -14.06
N VAL A 150 -3.90 -2.19 -13.38
CA VAL A 150 -3.82 -2.59 -11.98
C VAL A 150 -4.14 -4.08 -11.84
N TYR A 151 -3.21 -4.82 -11.23
CA TYR A 151 -3.26 -6.27 -11.05
C TYR A 151 -3.22 -6.63 -9.56
N ASP A 152 -3.86 -7.72 -9.16
CA ASP A 152 -3.67 -8.25 -7.81
C ASP A 152 -2.22 -8.69 -7.60
N PHE A 153 -1.69 -8.51 -6.38
CA PHE A 153 -0.28 -8.77 -6.09
C PHE A 153 0.18 -10.17 -6.51
N MET A 154 -0.56 -11.22 -6.12
CA MET A 154 -0.19 -12.60 -6.45
C MET A 154 -0.28 -12.88 -7.96
N HIS A 155 -1.25 -12.29 -8.66
CA HIS A 155 -1.33 -12.38 -10.11
C HIS A 155 -0.10 -11.74 -10.78
N ALA A 156 0.31 -10.56 -10.29
CA ALA A 156 1.49 -9.87 -10.83
C ALA A 156 2.79 -10.65 -10.59
N GLU A 157 2.95 -11.28 -9.43
CA GLU A 157 4.07 -12.16 -9.12
C GLU A 157 4.08 -13.40 -10.04
N GLU A 158 2.96 -14.11 -10.13
CA GLU A 158 2.84 -15.34 -10.93
C GLU A 158 3.06 -15.12 -12.45
N ASN A 159 2.72 -13.93 -12.94
CA ASN A 159 2.87 -13.56 -14.35
C ASN A 159 4.15 -12.77 -14.64
N ASN A 160 5.11 -12.73 -13.69
CA ASN A 160 6.40 -12.04 -13.84
C ASN A 160 6.28 -10.54 -14.20
N LEU A 161 5.26 -9.87 -13.67
CA LEU A 161 5.00 -8.45 -13.92
C LEU A 161 5.81 -7.53 -12.98
N LEU A 162 6.42 -8.10 -11.94
CA LEU A 162 7.24 -7.40 -10.96
C LEU A 162 8.68 -7.24 -11.43
N LYS A 163 9.28 -6.09 -11.09
CA LYS A 163 10.64 -5.71 -11.47
C LYS A 163 11.48 -5.49 -10.21
N TYR A 164 12.72 -5.94 -10.26
CA TYR A 164 13.68 -5.65 -9.21
C TYR A 164 14.22 -4.22 -9.36
N SER A 165 14.14 -3.43 -8.28
CA SER A 165 14.84 -2.15 -8.21
C SER A 165 16.32 -2.41 -7.91
N SER A 166 17.19 -1.91 -8.79
CA SER A 166 18.64 -1.89 -8.60
C SER A 166 19.12 -0.65 -7.84
N GLU A 167 18.25 0.06 -7.11
CA GLU A 167 18.61 1.29 -6.35
C GLU A 167 19.70 1.12 -5.27
N TRP A 168 20.29 -0.06 -5.11
CA TRP A 168 21.59 -0.20 -4.44
C TRP A 168 22.77 0.32 -5.29
N ALA A 169 22.58 0.61 -6.58
CA ALA A 169 23.63 0.96 -7.55
C ALA A 169 23.74 2.47 -7.87
N PHE A 170 22.86 3.32 -7.33
CA PHE A 170 22.88 4.78 -7.59
C PHE A 170 23.06 5.64 -6.34
N SER A 171 23.49 5.07 -5.22
CA SER A 171 24.06 5.87 -4.14
C SER A 171 25.49 6.25 -4.51
N VAL A 172 25.63 7.28 -5.35
CA VAL A 172 26.88 8.06 -5.53
C VAL A 172 26.67 9.43 -4.91
#